data_AF-A0A2N3A7L6-F1
#
_entry.id   AF-A0A2N3A7L6-F1
#
_cell.length_a   1.000
_cell.length_b   1.000
_cell.length_c   1.000
_cell.angle_alpha   90.00
_cell.angle_beta   90.00
_cell.angle_gamma   90.00
#
_symmetry.space_group_name_H-M   'P 1'
#
loop_
_entity.id
_entity.type
_entity.pdbx_description
1 polymer ?
#
loop_
_entity_poly.entity_id
_entity_poly.type
_entity_poly.pdbx_seq_one_letter_code
_entity_poly.pdbx_strand_id
1 'polypeptide(L)'
;MYLDLFVVLISNFQVFSHPFNATHYLIIDTDGGIDDYRTLCLLLSAPDIRVLAITASSGVLPAENVAIKVRALLDNLNHQGVPVAINTSMKGNGVGCGPALDFLWGDEEKAAESEFVSIDVLAEYFENHLNKNITFVNLGSLSTIVHLSGNFMTFSQKITSILWSNDTSLPLSGFNHSIDTNLIYQIDKLPVPLKIIQGEGNYCKELFSEVSEIWSETAIQFAASFNPITSKSPFAMRSYDEMVAVYMHFPDFFTADSTNEIIRLSYNGQERPSDLMKEILNEYNLQVYQIMQEIPVDKGFYQDDIQKISNEIIRNHGMTEWVSAVNTFELHRHIGAYALIGAKMGIRALEYFGAGIDELEVLSYASFSPPLSCMIDGIQVSTGATLGHGLIKIAEGQQQPYAEFTYLGKTIGIRLMPFYQKQIAEEIGLLVQKYGLESDAYWAEVRSNALNYWLGFDRHKIFEIEVLN
;
A
#
# COMPACT_ATOMS: atom_id res chain seq x y z
N MET A 1 -49.52 32.69 18.72
CA MET A 1 -49.16 32.78 17.28
C MET A 1 -47.97 33.73 17.22
N TYR A 2 -46.71 33.34 17.10
CA TYR A 2 -46.05 32.09 16.72
C TYR A 2 -44.89 31.85 17.71
N LEU A 3 -44.71 30.61 18.16
CA LEU A 3 -43.51 30.19 18.89
C LEU A 3 -42.62 29.55 17.81
N ASP A 4 -41.56 30.24 17.41
CA ASP A 4 -40.65 29.74 16.39
C ASP A 4 -39.86 28.55 16.95
N LEU A 5 -40.22 27.37 16.45
CA LEU A 5 -39.59 26.10 16.72
C LEU A 5 -38.27 26.04 15.92
N PHE A 6 -37.15 26.39 16.56
CA PHE A 6 -35.82 26.09 16.03
C PHE A 6 -35.60 24.57 16.12
N VAL A 7 -35.99 23.84 15.08
CA VAL A 7 -35.63 22.43 14.91
C VAL A 7 -34.19 22.41 14.40
N VAL A 8 -33.23 22.23 15.30
CA VAL A 8 -31.88 21.82 14.93
C VAL A 8 -31.96 20.36 14.51
N LEU A 9 -32.11 20.12 13.22
CA LEU A 9 -31.85 18.82 12.59
C LEU A 9 -30.34 18.58 12.66
N ILE A 10 -29.86 18.05 13.78
CA ILE A 10 -28.56 17.36 13.81
C ILE A 10 -28.82 16.02 13.13
N SER A 11 -28.85 16.03 11.81
CA SER A 11 -28.64 14.81 11.03
C SER A 11 -27.27 14.27 11.43
N ASN A 12 -27.23 13.05 11.98
CA ASN A 12 -26.04 12.25 12.23
C ASN A 12 -25.33 11.90 10.91
N PHE A 13 -24.82 12.90 10.20
CA PHE A 13 -23.78 12.68 9.21
C PHE A 13 -22.47 12.69 9.98
N GLN A 14 -21.96 11.49 10.28
CA GLN A 14 -20.55 11.34 10.62
C GLN A 14 -19.75 11.67 9.35
N VAL A 15 -19.47 12.95 9.14
CA VAL A 15 -18.55 13.39 8.10
C VAL A 15 -17.15 13.30 8.71
N PHE A 16 -16.46 12.20 8.42
CA PHE A 16 -15.06 12.02 8.78
C PHE A 16 -14.20 12.82 7.80
N SER A 17 -13.90 14.07 8.13
CA SER A 17 -12.91 14.86 7.38
C SER A 17 -11.56 14.75 8.08
N HIS A 18 -10.62 14.01 7.50
CA HIS A 18 -9.26 13.83 8.01
C HIS A 18 -8.22 14.52 7.11
N PRO A 19 -7.16 15.11 7.68
CA PRO A 19 -6.14 15.83 6.93
C PRO A 19 -5.19 14.92 6.14
N PHE A 20 -5.17 13.60 6.40
CA PHE A 20 -4.22 12.64 5.81
C PHE A 20 -4.87 11.65 4.83
N ASN A 21 -5.86 12.09 4.04
CA ASN A 21 -6.31 11.27 2.93
C ASN A 21 -5.23 11.24 1.84
N ALA A 22 -5.07 10.08 1.23
CA ALA A 22 -4.26 9.96 0.03
C ALA A 22 -4.78 10.89 -1.07
N THR A 23 -3.85 11.45 -1.85
CA THR A 23 -4.17 12.28 -3.01
C THR A 23 -4.83 11.44 -4.09
N HIS A 24 -4.40 10.19 -4.23
CA HIS A 24 -4.82 9.29 -5.29
C HIS A 24 -5.29 7.94 -4.74
N TYR A 25 -6.52 7.56 -5.08
CA TYR A 25 -7.02 6.20 -4.91
C TYR A 25 -7.07 5.53 -6.29
N LEU A 26 -6.31 4.45 -6.46
CA LEU A 26 -6.02 3.85 -7.75
C LEU A 26 -6.69 2.50 -7.94
N ILE A 27 -7.20 2.29 -9.14
CA ILE A 27 -7.36 0.95 -9.71
C ILE A 27 -6.40 0.88 -10.89
N ILE A 28 -5.53 -0.13 -10.89
CA ILE A 28 -4.46 -0.28 -11.88
C ILE A 28 -4.75 -1.51 -12.74
N ASP A 29 -4.93 -1.33 -14.03
CA ASP A 29 -5.00 -2.41 -15.01
C ASP A 29 -3.63 -2.69 -15.60
N THR A 30 -3.20 -3.95 -15.59
CA THR A 30 -1.91 -4.40 -16.08
C THR A 30 -2.06 -5.62 -16.99
N ASP A 31 -1.15 -5.75 -17.96
CA ASP A 31 -1.08 -6.90 -18.86
C ASP A 31 0.18 -7.78 -18.64
N GLY A 32 0.93 -7.49 -17.57
CA GLY A 32 2.04 -8.30 -17.06
C GLY A 32 3.39 -8.06 -17.73
N GLY A 33 3.60 -6.91 -18.36
CA GLY A 33 4.92 -6.46 -18.79
C GLY A 33 5.91 -6.24 -17.65
N ILE A 34 7.20 -6.13 -18.00
CA ILE A 34 8.27 -5.88 -17.03
C ILE A 34 8.24 -4.42 -16.55
N ASP A 35 7.84 -3.53 -17.46
CA ASP A 35 7.49 -2.14 -17.23
C ASP A 35 6.26 -2.00 -16.32
N ASP A 36 5.23 -2.84 -16.43
CA ASP A 36 4.14 -2.87 -15.45
C ASP A 36 4.64 -3.20 -14.05
N TYR A 37 5.48 -4.24 -13.90
CA TYR A 37 6.07 -4.64 -12.61
C TYR A 37 6.80 -3.48 -11.93
N ARG A 38 7.63 -2.76 -12.69
CA ARG A 38 8.36 -1.59 -12.20
C ARG A 38 7.41 -0.46 -11.81
N THR A 39 6.36 -0.24 -12.60
CA THR A 39 5.33 0.78 -12.32
C THR A 39 4.56 0.46 -11.05
N LEU A 40 4.19 -0.81 -10.83
CA LEU A 40 3.57 -1.25 -9.59
C LEU A 40 4.49 -1.02 -8.39
N CYS A 41 5.79 -1.31 -8.51
CA CYS A 41 6.75 -1.01 -7.43
C CYS A 41 6.78 0.49 -7.08
N LEU A 42 6.72 1.38 -8.07
CA LEU A 42 6.67 2.83 -7.87
C LEU A 42 5.36 3.29 -7.23
N LEU A 43 4.22 2.78 -7.71
CA LEU A 43 2.91 3.18 -7.18
C LEU A 43 2.65 2.62 -5.78
N LEU A 44 3.24 1.47 -5.43
CA LEU A 44 3.17 0.89 -4.09
C LEU A 44 4.17 1.51 -3.11
N SER A 45 5.19 2.25 -3.57
CA SER A 45 6.15 2.93 -2.68
C SER A 45 5.63 4.27 -2.16
N ALA A 46 4.66 4.88 -2.83
CA ALA A 46 4.22 6.24 -2.60
C ALA A 46 3.19 6.35 -1.46
N PRO A 47 3.48 7.08 -0.36
CA PRO A 47 2.60 7.18 0.80
C PRO A 47 1.33 8.00 0.55
N ASP A 48 1.25 8.77 -0.54
CA ASP A 48 0.08 9.56 -0.94
C ASP A 48 -0.79 8.85 -2.01
N ILE A 49 -0.40 7.63 -2.40
CA ILE A 49 -1.14 6.74 -3.31
C ILE A 49 -1.76 5.58 -2.51
N ARG A 50 -3.02 5.24 -2.82
CA ARG A 50 -3.71 4.05 -2.31
C ARG A 50 -4.11 3.17 -3.47
N VAL A 51 -3.44 2.03 -3.62
CA VAL A 51 -3.82 1.03 -4.61
C VAL A 51 -5.01 0.23 -4.05
N LEU A 52 -6.20 0.55 -4.54
CA LEU A 52 -7.46 -0.09 -4.12
C LEU A 52 -7.60 -1.50 -4.69
N ALA A 53 -7.15 -1.70 -5.92
CA ALA A 53 -7.19 -2.98 -6.63
C ALA A 53 -6.22 -2.98 -7.81
N ILE A 54 -5.81 -4.18 -8.22
CA ILE A 54 -5.11 -4.39 -9.48
C ILE A 54 -5.94 -5.32 -10.35
N THR A 55 -6.23 -4.89 -11.57
CA THR A 55 -6.94 -5.70 -12.57
C THR A 55 -5.94 -6.28 -13.58
N ALA A 56 -6.11 -7.55 -13.88
CA ALA A 56 -5.30 -8.29 -14.82
C ALA A 56 -6.05 -8.40 -16.15
N SER A 57 -5.48 -7.83 -17.21
CA SER A 57 -6.01 -7.91 -18.56
C SER A 57 -5.05 -8.65 -19.49
N SER A 58 -5.55 -9.06 -20.66
CA SER A 58 -4.71 -9.76 -21.64
C SER A 58 -3.97 -8.75 -22.52
N GLY A 59 -2.67 -8.97 -22.70
CA GLY A 59 -1.81 -8.12 -23.54
C GLY A 59 -0.44 -8.76 -23.72
N VAL A 60 0.58 -8.36 -22.95
CA VAL A 60 1.88 -9.07 -22.91
C VAL A 60 1.72 -10.55 -22.55
N LEU A 61 0.92 -10.84 -21.51
CA LEU A 61 0.60 -12.19 -21.04
C LEU A 61 -0.92 -12.45 -21.05
N PRO A 62 -1.38 -13.71 -20.94
CA PRO A 62 -2.77 -14.04 -20.62
C PRO A 62 -3.18 -13.47 -19.26
N ALA A 63 -4.40 -12.97 -19.14
CA ALA A 63 -4.89 -12.32 -17.92
C ALA A 63 -4.77 -13.19 -16.66
N GLU A 64 -4.96 -14.51 -16.77
CA GLU A 64 -4.80 -15.43 -15.64
C GLU A 64 -3.35 -15.49 -15.14
N ASN A 65 -2.37 -15.49 -16.05
CA ASN A 65 -0.96 -15.46 -15.68
C ASN A 65 -0.60 -14.11 -15.04
N VAL A 66 -1.14 -13.02 -15.57
CA VAL A 66 -0.94 -11.68 -15.00
C VAL A 66 -1.46 -11.61 -13.56
N ALA A 67 -2.66 -12.15 -13.31
CA ALA A 67 -3.24 -12.16 -11.96
C ALA A 67 -2.37 -12.92 -10.95
N ILE A 68 -1.81 -14.06 -11.34
CA ILE A 68 -0.88 -14.84 -10.52
C ILE A 68 0.38 -14.02 -10.21
N LYS A 69 0.98 -13.39 -11.23
CA LYS A 69 2.17 -12.55 -11.08
C LYS A 69 1.92 -11.36 -10.15
N VAL A 70 0.81 -10.66 -10.34
CA VAL A 70 0.39 -9.53 -9.48
C VAL A 70 0.21 -9.99 -8.03
N ARG A 71 -0.51 -11.10 -7.80
CA ARG A 71 -0.71 -11.66 -6.45
C ARG A 71 0.61 -12.05 -5.80
N ALA A 72 1.53 -12.65 -6.56
CA ALA A 72 2.86 -13.01 -6.08
C ALA A 72 3.67 -11.76 -5.64
N LEU A 73 3.64 -10.67 -6.41
CA LEU A 73 4.27 -9.40 -6.04
C LEU A 73 3.64 -8.83 -4.76
N LEU A 74 2.31 -8.71 -4.72
CA LEU A 74 1.61 -8.16 -3.57
C LEU A 74 1.84 -8.99 -2.30
N ASP A 75 1.89 -10.32 -2.39
CA ASP A 75 2.22 -11.18 -1.25
C ASP A 75 3.64 -10.97 -0.75
N ASN A 76 4.59 -10.82 -1.67
CA ASN A 76 5.99 -10.57 -1.35
C ASN A 76 6.18 -9.20 -0.67
N LEU A 77 5.32 -8.24 -0.97
CA LEU A 77 5.26 -6.90 -0.34
C LEU A 77 4.29 -6.84 0.85
N ASN A 78 3.78 -7.98 1.33
CA ASN A 78 2.88 -8.06 2.48
C ASN A 78 1.51 -7.36 2.32
N HIS A 79 1.06 -7.16 1.08
CA HIS A 79 -0.22 -6.56 0.67
C HIS A 79 -1.28 -7.63 0.32
N GLN A 80 -1.50 -8.62 1.19
CA GLN A 80 -2.42 -9.74 0.91
C GLN A 80 -3.88 -9.31 0.75
N GLY A 81 -4.28 -8.20 1.35
CA GLY A 81 -5.64 -7.66 1.32
C GLY A 81 -5.98 -6.86 0.07
N VAL A 82 -4.99 -6.44 -0.74
CA VAL A 82 -5.25 -5.73 -2.00
C VAL A 82 -5.83 -6.74 -3.01
N PRO A 83 -7.07 -6.52 -3.50
CA PRO A 83 -7.73 -7.44 -4.40
C PRO A 83 -7.09 -7.45 -5.80
N VAL A 84 -7.01 -8.65 -6.36
CA VAL A 84 -6.60 -8.88 -7.75
C VAL A 84 -7.80 -9.43 -8.52
N ALA A 85 -8.19 -8.76 -9.59
CA ALA A 85 -9.35 -9.15 -10.40
C ALA A 85 -8.96 -9.44 -11.85
N ILE A 86 -9.60 -10.43 -12.47
CA ILE A 86 -9.33 -10.84 -13.86
C ILE A 86 -10.36 -10.22 -14.79
N ASN A 87 -9.88 -9.58 -15.85
CA ASN A 87 -10.72 -9.17 -16.96
C ASN A 87 -10.98 -10.36 -17.89
N THR A 88 -12.14 -11.01 -17.70
CA THR A 88 -12.61 -12.12 -18.53
C THR A 88 -13.45 -11.67 -19.73
N SER A 89 -13.70 -10.37 -19.87
CA SER A 89 -14.56 -9.81 -20.94
C SER A 89 -13.93 -9.93 -22.33
N MET A 90 -12.59 -10.02 -22.40
CA MET A 90 -11.85 -10.24 -23.65
C MET A 90 -11.06 -11.54 -23.61
N LYS A 91 -11.23 -12.38 -24.64
CA LYS A 91 -10.43 -13.59 -24.84
C LYS A 91 -9.20 -13.25 -25.68
N GLY A 92 -8.12 -12.79 -25.03
CA GLY A 92 -6.81 -12.68 -25.64
C GLY A 92 -5.89 -13.76 -25.09
N ASN A 93 -5.12 -14.45 -25.94
CA ASN A 93 -4.14 -15.45 -25.48
C ASN A 93 -2.84 -14.81 -24.93
N GLY A 94 -2.79 -13.48 -24.79
CA GLY A 94 -1.56 -12.71 -24.71
C GLY A 94 -0.72 -12.81 -25.99
N VAL A 95 0.20 -11.87 -26.20
CA VAL A 95 1.20 -11.95 -27.29
C VAL A 95 2.34 -12.90 -26.91
N GLY A 96 2.49 -13.20 -25.61
CA GLY A 96 3.43 -14.20 -25.10
C GLY A 96 4.88 -13.71 -25.19
N CYS A 97 5.25 -12.71 -24.38
CA CYS A 97 6.63 -12.26 -24.30
C CYS A 97 7.44 -13.17 -23.36
N GLY A 98 8.39 -13.95 -23.91
CA GLY A 98 9.23 -14.89 -23.14
C GLY A 98 9.85 -14.29 -21.87
N PRO A 99 10.55 -13.13 -21.94
CA PRO A 99 11.13 -12.49 -20.76
C PRO A 99 10.12 -12.09 -19.67
N ALA A 100 8.91 -11.67 -20.04
CA ALA A 100 7.88 -11.29 -19.07
C ALA A 100 7.28 -12.53 -18.39
N LEU A 101 7.15 -13.64 -19.12
CA LEU A 101 6.72 -14.91 -18.56
C LEU A 101 7.77 -15.50 -17.61
N ASP A 102 9.04 -15.51 -18.04
CA ASP A 102 10.17 -16.13 -17.35
C ASP A 102 10.60 -15.36 -16.07
N PHE A 103 10.36 -14.05 -16.02
CA PHE A 103 10.68 -13.24 -14.84
C PHE A 103 9.60 -13.42 -13.77
N LEU A 104 10.01 -13.98 -12.62
CA LEU A 104 9.09 -14.24 -11.52
C LEU A 104 8.87 -12.98 -10.67
N TRP A 105 7.61 -12.67 -10.38
CA TRP A 105 7.22 -11.50 -9.56
C TRP A 105 7.22 -11.80 -8.06
N GLY A 106 7.37 -13.07 -7.67
CA GLY A 106 7.37 -13.56 -6.31
C GLY A 106 7.21 -15.08 -6.30
N ASP A 107 6.54 -15.61 -5.27
CA ASP A 107 6.15 -17.03 -5.21
C ASP A 107 4.87 -17.26 -6.06
N GLU A 108 5.06 -17.42 -7.37
CA GLU A 108 3.96 -17.62 -8.33
C GLU A 108 3.27 -18.98 -8.17
N GLU A 109 3.94 -19.99 -7.59
CA GLU A 109 3.33 -21.29 -7.30
C GLU A 109 2.28 -21.17 -6.20
N LYS A 110 2.64 -20.50 -5.09
CA LYS A 110 1.71 -20.20 -4.01
C LYS A 110 0.58 -19.26 -4.49
N ALA A 111 0.92 -18.24 -5.27
CA ALA A 111 -0.07 -17.29 -5.78
C ALA A 111 -1.10 -17.95 -6.71
N ALA A 112 -0.73 -19.00 -7.43
CA ALA A 112 -1.63 -19.77 -8.29
C ALA A 112 -2.74 -20.52 -7.53
N GLU A 113 -2.58 -20.74 -6.22
CA GLU A 113 -3.62 -21.31 -5.36
C GLU A 113 -4.69 -20.30 -4.94
N SER A 114 -4.49 -19.01 -5.23
CA SER A 114 -5.41 -17.93 -4.84
C SER A 114 -6.69 -17.93 -5.66
N GLU A 115 -7.79 -17.54 -5.02
CA GLU A 115 -9.05 -17.25 -5.72
C GLU A 115 -9.03 -15.83 -6.28
N PHE A 116 -9.19 -15.71 -7.59
CA PHE A 116 -9.28 -14.43 -8.28
C PHE A 116 -10.73 -14.09 -8.61
N VAL A 117 -11.14 -12.86 -8.30
CA VAL A 117 -12.48 -12.35 -8.63
C VAL A 117 -12.51 -11.83 -10.08
N SER A 118 -13.69 -11.69 -10.68
CA SER A 118 -13.81 -10.97 -11.96
C SER A 118 -13.83 -9.46 -11.74
N ILE A 119 -13.51 -8.69 -12.77
CA ILE A 119 -13.64 -7.22 -12.75
C ILE A 119 -15.09 -6.75 -12.49
N ASP A 120 -16.08 -7.55 -12.86
CA ASP A 120 -17.51 -7.28 -12.61
C ASP A 120 -17.82 -7.33 -11.11
N VAL A 121 -17.39 -8.40 -10.44
CA VAL A 121 -17.54 -8.56 -8.98
C VAL A 121 -16.78 -7.47 -8.23
N LEU A 122 -15.59 -7.09 -8.71
CA LEU A 122 -14.82 -6.00 -8.14
C LEU A 122 -15.56 -4.66 -8.24
N ALA A 123 -16.17 -4.37 -9.40
CA ALA A 123 -16.93 -3.15 -9.62
C ALA A 123 -18.15 -3.08 -8.68
N GLU A 124 -18.94 -4.16 -8.60
CA GLU A 124 -20.08 -4.27 -7.68
C GLU A 124 -19.66 -4.07 -6.21
N TYR A 125 -18.52 -4.63 -5.81
CA TYR A 125 -17.97 -4.42 -4.47
C TYR A 125 -17.66 -2.94 -4.21
N PHE A 126 -16.96 -2.26 -5.12
CA PHE A 126 -16.63 -0.84 -4.92
C PHE A 126 -17.82 0.10 -5.02
N GLU A 127 -18.89 -0.25 -5.74
CA GLU A 127 -20.15 0.53 -5.71
C GLU A 127 -20.70 0.66 -4.28
N ASN A 128 -20.60 -0.42 -3.50
CA ASN A 128 -21.20 -0.52 -2.18
C ASN A 128 -20.26 -0.10 -1.04
N HIS A 129 -18.94 -0.24 -1.22
CA HIS A 129 -17.98 -0.09 -0.11
C HIS A 129 -17.04 1.11 -0.25
N LEU A 130 -16.94 1.73 -1.42
CA LEU A 130 -16.02 2.84 -1.66
C LEU A 130 -16.77 4.17 -1.83
N ASN A 131 -16.38 5.19 -1.06
CA ASN A 131 -16.92 6.55 -1.17
C ASN A 131 -15.89 7.58 -1.69
N LYS A 132 -14.76 7.10 -2.23
CA LYS A 132 -13.67 7.92 -2.73
C LYS A 132 -13.70 8.02 -4.25
N ASN A 133 -13.11 9.10 -4.77
CA ASN A 133 -12.86 9.26 -6.19
C ASN A 133 -11.71 8.37 -6.63
N ILE A 134 -11.86 7.73 -7.79
CA ILE A 134 -10.91 6.78 -8.36
C ILE A 134 -10.14 7.47 -9.50
N THR A 135 -8.82 7.25 -9.52
CA THR A 135 -8.02 7.38 -10.74
C THR A 135 -7.77 5.99 -11.30
N PHE A 136 -8.23 5.75 -12.52
CA PHE A 136 -8.04 4.46 -13.19
C PHE A 136 -6.77 4.53 -14.05
N VAL A 137 -5.80 3.68 -13.75
CA VAL A 137 -4.52 3.59 -14.46
C VAL A 137 -4.56 2.39 -15.38
N ASN A 138 -4.31 2.58 -16.67
CA ASN A 138 -4.24 1.52 -17.66
C ASN A 138 -2.78 1.38 -18.14
N LEU A 139 -2.15 0.29 -17.77
CA LEU A 139 -0.82 -0.11 -18.23
C LEU A 139 -0.91 -1.07 -19.42
N GLY A 140 -2.04 -1.76 -19.59
CA GLY A 140 -2.38 -2.55 -20.78
C GLY A 140 -3.33 -1.84 -21.76
N SER A 141 -4.13 -2.62 -22.47
CA SER A 141 -5.20 -2.10 -23.36
C SER A 141 -6.32 -1.38 -22.60
N LEU A 142 -7.15 -0.59 -23.30
CA LEU A 142 -8.32 0.08 -22.70
C LEU A 142 -9.50 -0.85 -22.37
N SER A 143 -9.35 -2.17 -22.53
CA SER A 143 -10.47 -3.11 -22.53
C SER A 143 -11.21 -3.15 -21.20
N THR A 144 -10.49 -3.16 -20.08
CA THR A 144 -11.05 -3.19 -18.74
C THR A 144 -11.88 -1.94 -18.48
N ILE A 145 -11.30 -0.75 -18.69
CA ILE A 145 -11.99 0.50 -18.40
C ILE A 145 -13.19 0.74 -19.33
N VAL A 146 -13.10 0.36 -20.61
CA VAL A 146 -14.23 0.47 -21.56
C VAL A 146 -15.37 -0.48 -21.16
N HIS A 147 -15.05 -1.71 -20.75
CA HIS A 147 -16.04 -2.66 -20.26
C HIS A 147 -16.73 -2.14 -18.99
N LEU A 148 -15.96 -1.69 -18.00
CA LEU A 148 -16.50 -1.17 -16.75
C LEU A 148 -17.36 0.08 -16.97
N SER A 149 -16.89 1.01 -17.83
CA SER A 149 -17.61 2.23 -18.18
C SER A 149 -18.95 1.96 -18.88
N GLY A 150 -19.00 0.91 -19.70
CA GLY A 150 -20.21 0.53 -20.44
C GLY A 150 -21.25 -0.24 -19.63
N ASN A 151 -20.85 -0.93 -18.56
CA ASN A 151 -21.73 -1.87 -17.84
C ASN A 151 -22.01 -1.49 -16.38
N PHE A 152 -21.13 -0.72 -15.72
CA PHE A 152 -21.25 -0.37 -14.30
C PHE A 152 -21.31 1.15 -14.12
N MET A 153 -22.48 1.73 -14.38
CA MET A 153 -22.63 3.20 -14.41
C MET A 153 -22.39 3.85 -13.04
N THR A 154 -22.82 3.22 -11.94
CA THR A 154 -22.62 3.75 -10.59
C THR A 154 -21.14 3.72 -10.19
N PHE A 155 -20.43 2.63 -10.51
CA PHE A 155 -18.98 2.54 -10.35
C PHE A 155 -18.27 3.61 -11.17
N SER A 156 -18.65 3.76 -12.44
CA SER A 156 -18.00 4.67 -13.39
C SER A 156 -18.11 6.13 -12.99
N GLN A 157 -19.18 6.52 -12.29
CA GLN A 157 -19.32 7.87 -11.72
C GLN A 157 -18.27 8.20 -10.66
N LYS A 158 -17.64 7.20 -10.04
CA LYS A 158 -16.54 7.41 -9.08
C LYS A 158 -15.20 7.67 -9.79
N ILE A 159 -15.08 7.36 -11.08
CA ILE A 159 -13.85 7.54 -11.84
C ILE A 159 -13.73 9.00 -12.27
N THR A 160 -12.70 9.67 -11.76
CA THR A 160 -12.47 11.12 -11.99
C THR A 160 -11.25 11.41 -12.85
N SER A 161 -10.40 10.42 -13.08
CA SER A 161 -9.26 10.51 -14.00
C SER A 161 -8.97 9.13 -14.58
N ILE A 162 -8.63 9.09 -15.87
CA ILE A 162 -8.19 7.88 -16.56
C ILE A 162 -6.82 8.18 -17.16
N LEU A 163 -5.81 7.42 -16.73
CA LEU A 163 -4.45 7.47 -17.26
C LEU A 163 -4.22 6.22 -18.11
N TRP A 164 -3.59 6.38 -19.27
CA TRP A 164 -3.23 5.28 -20.15
C TRP A 164 -1.80 5.42 -20.63
N SER A 165 -0.98 4.43 -20.31
CA SER A 165 0.38 4.32 -20.87
C SER A 165 0.28 3.88 -22.33
N ASN A 166 0.57 4.78 -23.26
CA ASN A 166 0.57 4.48 -24.69
C ASN A 166 1.33 5.55 -25.49
N ASP A 167 1.67 5.25 -26.75
CA ASP A 167 2.23 6.24 -27.67
C ASP A 167 1.21 7.38 -27.93
N THR A 168 1.68 8.63 -27.94
CA THR A 168 0.88 9.84 -28.16
C THR A 168 0.78 10.24 -29.65
N SER A 169 1.34 9.44 -30.57
CA SER A 169 1.32 9.69 -32.01
C SER A 169 -0.10 9.83 -32.60
N LEU A 170 -0.20 10.53 -33.74
CA LEU A 170 -1.43 10.56 -34.56
C LEU A 170 -1.15 10.03 -35.98
N PRO A 171 -1.87 8.99 -36.44
CA PRO A 171 -2.86 8.18 -35.70
C PRO A 171 -2.24 7.48 -34.48
N LEU A 172 -3.09 7.09 -33.51
CA LEU A 172 -2.63 6.38 -32.31
C LEU A 172 -1.91 5.09 -32.72
N SER A 173 -0.82 4.82 -32.02
CA SER A 173 0.03 3.64 -32.21
C SER A 173 0.46 3.12 -30.86
N GLY A 174 1.48 2.26 -30.80
CA GLY A 174 1.94 1.65 -29.56
C GLY A 174 1.36 0.26 -29.30
N PHE A 175 2.03 -0.48 -28.43
CA PHE A 175 1.70 -1.87 -28.13
C PHE A 175 0.30 -2.00 -27.54
N ASN A 176 -0.01 -1.22 -26.50
CA ASN A 176 -1.29 -1.25 -25.80
C ASN A 176 -2.48 -0.92 -26.70
N HIS A 177 -2.34 0.07 -27.61
CA HIS A 177 -3.34 0.34 -28.62
C HIS A 177 -3.50 -0.83 -29.63
N SER A 178 -2.39 -1.48 -30.00
CA SER A 178 -2.39 -2.55 -31.02
C SER A 178 -3.08 -3.84 -30.57
N ILE A 179 -3.23 -4.06 -29.26
CA ILE A 179 -3.94 -5.21 -28.69
C ILE A 179 -5.40 -5.25 -29.18
N ASP A 180 -6.10 -4.11 -29.14
CA ASP A 180 -7.39 -3.95 -29.80
C ASP A 180 -7.58 -2.49 -30.26
N THR A 181 -7.27 -2.29 -31.54
CA THR A 181 -7.40 -0.97 -32.19
C THR A 181 -8.84 -0.44 -32.21
N ASN A 182 -9.87 -1.28 -32.01
CA ASN A 182 -11.26 -0.84 -32.05
C ASN A 182 -11.74 -0.17 -30.76
N LEU A 183 -11.02 -0.35 -29.65
CA LEU A 183 -11.38 0.26 -28.37
C LEU A 183 -11.35 1.79 -28.41
N ILE A 184 -10.56 2.38 -29.32
CA ILE A 184 -10.50 3.83 -29.46
C ILE A 184 -11.83 4.44 -29.94
N TYR A 185 -12.65 3.69 -30.66
CA TYR A 185 -13.97 4.15 -31.10
C TYR A 185 -15.04 4.05 -30.01
N GLN A 186 -14.64 3.67 -28.79
CA GLN A 186 -15.51 3.54 -27.62
C GLN A 186 -15.09 4.49 -26.49
N ILE A 187 -14.15 5.41 -26.73
CA ILE A 187 -13.71 6.38 -25.73
C ILE A 187 -14.82 7.37 -25.31
N ASP A 188 -15.84 7.53 -26.16
CA ASP A 188 -17.05 8.29 -25.87
C ASP A 188 -17.86 7.70 -24.71
N LYS A 189 -17.65 6.41 -24.40
CA LYS A 189 -18.24 5.73 -23.24
C LYS A 189 -17.53 6.04 -21.93
N LEU A 190 -16.32 6.60 -21.97
CA LEU A 190 -15.54 6.88 -20.77
C LEU A 190 -16.19 8.04 -19.98
N PRO A 191 -16.22 7.96 -18.64
CA PRO A 191 -16.85 9.00 -17.81
C PRO A 191 -16.08 10.33 -17.79
N VAL A 192 -14.80 10.31 -18.19
CA VAL A 192 -13.91 11.48 -18.22
C VAL A 192 -12.95 11.38 -19.42
N PRO A 193 -12.36 12.52 -19.87
CA PRO A 193 -11.38 12.50 -20.95
C PRO A 193 -10.19 11.57 -20.66
N LEU A 194 -9.72 10.89 -21.71
CA LEU A 194 -8.61 9.95 -21.64
C LEU A 194 -7.27 10.69 -21.65
N LYS A 195 -6.44 10.50 -20.60
CA LYS A 195 -5.07 11.04 -20.57
C LYS A 195 -4.09 9.96 -21.04
N ILE A 196 -3.39 10.23 -22.14
CA ILE A 196 -2.38 9.33 -22.70
C ILE A 196 -1.00 9.81 -22.29
N ILE A 197 -0.21 8.95 -21.67
CA ILE A 197 1.13 9.26 -21.17
C ILE A 197 2.16 8.50 -22.00
N GLN A 198 3.07 9.25 -22.63
CA GLN A 198 4.12 8.69 -23.46
C GLN A 198 5.29 8.15 -22.62
N GLY A 199 5.82 6.98 -22.99
CA GLY A 199 7.09 6.48 -22.46
C GLY A 199 8.29 7.32 -22.89
N GLU A 200 9.24 7.57 -21.99
CA GLU A 200 10.38 8.47 -22.21
C GLU A 200 11.64 7.99 -21.47
N GLY A 201 12.83 8.43 -21.90
CA GLY A 201 14.07 8.16 -21.18
C GLY A 201 14.63 6.75 -21.36
N ASN A 202 15.87 6.56 -20.94
CA ASN A 202 16.53 5.26 -20.89
C ASN A 202 17.15 5.06 -19.50
N TYR A 203 17.17 3.82 -19.03
CA TYR A 203 17.83 3.48 -17.77
C TYR A 203 19.35 3.54 -17.93
N CYS A 204 20.01 4.19 -16.98
CA CYS A 204 21.47 4.12 -16.85
C CYS A 204 21.87 2.88 -16.06
N LYS A 205 23.11 2.39 -16.26
CA LYS A 205 23.59 1.19 -15.55
C LYS A 205 23.72 1.42 -14.05
N GLU A 206 23.92 2.68 -13.66
CA GLU A 206 24.09 3.14 -12.29
C GLU A 206 22.78 3.12 -11.49
N LEU A 207 21.62 3.19 -12.16
CA LEU A 207 20.31 3.19 -11.49
C LEU A 207 20.12 1.97 -10.60
N PHE A 208 20.56 0.79 -11.04
CA PHE A 208 20.48 -0.43 -10.26
C PHE A 208 21.21 -0.31 -8.92
N SER A 209 22.46 0.17 -8.93
CA SER A 209 23.25 0.34 -7.70
C SER A 209 22.61 1.38 -6.78
N GLU A 210 22.08 2.46 -7.35
CA GLU A 210 21.52 3.56 -6.58
C GLU A 210 20.18 3.19 -5.93
N VAL A 211 19.30 2.47 -6.63
CA VAL A 211 18.03 1.99 -6.06
C VAL A 211 18.26 0.93 -4.98
N SER A 212 19.29 0.09 -5.14
CA SER A 212 19.64 -0.93 -4.15
C SER A 212 20.11 -0.36 -2.80
N GLU A 213 20.46 0.92 -2.74
CA GLU A 213 20.82 1.61 -1.50
C GLU A 213 19.60 2.12 -0.72
N ILE A 214 18.41 2.16 -1.34
CA ILE A 214 17.15 2.55 -0.71
C ILE A 214 16.64 1.36 0.12
N TRP A 215 16.46 1.55 1.44
CA TRP A 215 16.01 0.51 2.35
C TRP A 215 14.48 0.34 2.31
N SER A 216 13.94 -0.08 1.17
CA SER A 216 12.51 -0.41 1.00
C SER A 216 12.30 -1.69 0.19
N GLU A 217 11.24 -2.43 0.51
CA GLU A 217 10.90 -3.68 -0.20
C GLU A 217 10.57 -3.40 -1.66
N THR A 218 9.87 -2.29 -1.95
CA THR A 218 9.54 -1.85 -3.31
C THR A 218 10.77 -1.46 -4.12
N ALA A 219 11.77 -0.81 -3.53
CA ALA A 219 13.05 -0.54 -4.20
C ALA A 219 13.82 -1.82 -4.52
N ILE A 220 13.82 -2.78 -3.60
CA ILE A 220 14.43 -4.10 -3.81
C ILE A 220 13.74 -4.82 -4.99
N GLN A 221 12.41 -4.82 -5.02
CA GLN A 221 11.63 -5.40 -6.13
C GLN A 221 11.94 -4.67 -7.44
N PHE A 222 11.87 -3.33 -7.46
CA PHE A 222 12.20 -2.53 -8.64
C PHE A 222 13.61 -2.85 -9.16
N ALA A 223 14.62 -2.94 -8.29
CA ALA A 223 15.98 -3.31 -8.65
C ALA A 223 16.09 -4.75 -9.19
N ALA A 224 15.32 -5.70 -8.65
CA ALA A 224 15.30 -7.09 -9.10
C ALA A 224 14.84 -7.24 -10.56
N SER A 225 14.05 -6.29 -11.07
CA SER A 225 13.66 -6.25 -12.48
C SER A 225 14.83 -6.02 -13.45
N PHE A 226 16.00 -5.57 -12.98
CA PHE A 226 17.19 -5.37 -13.81
C PHE A 226 18.10 -6.62 -13.77
N ASN A 227 17.75 -7.64 -14.56
CA ASN A 227 18.44 -8.92 -14.54
C ASN A 227 18.62 -9.51 -15.96
N PRO A 228 19.41 -10.59 -16.13
CA PRO A 228 19.68 -11.17 -17.45
C PRO A 228 18.46 -11.75 -18.20
N ILE A 229 17.36 -12.05 -17.50
CA ILE A 229 16.10 -12.51 -18.13
C ILE A 229 15.42 -11.30 -18.76
N THR A 230 15.15 -10.28 -17.94
CA THR A 230 14.43 -9.08 -18.36
C THR A 230 15.20 -8.27 -19.40
N SER A 231 16.53 -8.28 -19.38
CA SER A 231 17.38 -7.59 -20.37
C SER A 231 17.15 -8.04 -21.83
N LYS A 232 16.47 -9.18 -22.04
CA LYS A 232 16.09 -9.69 -23.36
C LYS A 232 14.80 -9.07 -23.90
N SER A 233 14.06 -8.34 -23.05
CA SER A 233 12.82 -7.65 -23.43
C SER A 233 13.12 -6.34 -24.17
N PRO A 234 12.33 -5.97 -25.20
CA PRO A 234 12.42 -4.63 -25.80
C PRO A 234 12.04 -3.51 -24.80
N PHE A 235 11.30 -3.84 -23.73
CA PHE A 235 10.88 -2.90 -22.69
C PHE A 235 11.89 -2.77 -21.53
N ALA A 236 13.04 -3.46 -21.61
CA ALA A 236 13.96 -3.57 -20.48
C ALA A 236 14.67 -2.26 -20.12
N MET A 237 15.04 -1.45 -21.12
CA MET A 237 16.01 -0.36 -20.96
C MET A 237 15.44 1.05 -21.16
N ARG A 238 14.13 1.15 -21.39
CA ARG A 238 13.40 2.41 -21.54
C ARG A 238 12.21 2.42 -20.58
N SER A 239 11.88 3.60 -20.07
CA SER A 239 10.68 3.78 -19.26
C SER A 239 9.47 3.97 -20.17
N TYR A 240 8.44 3.18 -19.91
CA TYR A 240 7.16 3.21 -20.58
C TYR A 240 6.11 3.51 -19.53
N ASP A 241 5.52 2.47 -18.95
CA ASP A 241 4.49 2.54 -17.92
C ASP A 241 4.93 3.32 -16.68
N GLU A 242 6.23 3.32 -16.37
CA GLU A 242 6.76 4.00 -15.20
C GLU A 242 6.56 5.52 -15.30
N MET A 243 6.43 6.05 -16.52
CA MET A 243 6.11 7.47 -16.73
C MET A 243 4.72 7.84 -16.21
N VAL A 244 3.80 6.87 -16.03
CA VAL A 244 2.53 7.11 -15.35
C VAL A 244 2.77 7.48 -13.90
N ALA A 245 3.62 6.73 -13.19
CA ALA A 245 3.99 7.03 -11.82
C ALA A 245 4.73 8.38 -11.73
N VAL A 246 5.63 8.67 -12.66
CA VAL A 246 6.33 9.97 -12.74
C VAL A 246 5.34 11.12 -12.95
N TYR A 247 4.37 10.98 -13.86
CA TYR A 247 3.33 12.01 -14.08
C TYR A 247 2.48 12.26 -12.85
N MET A 248 2.13 11.20 -12.12
CA MET A 248 1.31 11.32 -10.92
C MET A 248 2.00 12.15 -9.83
N HIS A 249 3.30 11.97 -9.62
CA HIS A 249 4.07 12.69 -8.60
C HIS A 249 4.54 14.07 -9.09
N PHE A 250 4.89 14.17 -10.37
CA PHE A 250 5.49 15.37 -10.96
C PHE A 250 4.71 15.83 -12.21
N PRO A 251 3.41 16.18 -12.08
CA PRO A 251 2.59 16.56 -13.22
C PRO A 251 3.10 17.83 -13.93
N ASP A 252 3.79 18.72 -13.21
CA ASP A 252 4.38 19.95 -13.74
C ASP A 252 5.52 19.70 -14.75
N PHE A 253 6.05 18.47 -14.83
CA PHE A 253 7.05 18.07 -15.81
C PHE A 253 6.46 17.51 -17.11
N PHE A 254 5.14 17.64 -17.30
CA PHE A 254 4.47 17.20 -18.51
C PHE A 254 3.73 18.35 -19.19
N THR A 255 3.80 18.35 -20.51
CA THR A 255 2.99 19.22 -21.37
C THR A 255 1.76 18.48 -21.86
N ALA A 256 0.63 19.17 -21.85
CA ALA A 256 -0.63 18.65 -22.33
C ALA A 256 -0.97 19.23 -23.72
N ASP A 257 -1.26 18.36 -24.68
CA ASP A 257 -1.89 18.69 -25.95
C ASP A 257 -3.27 18.04 -26.00
N SER A 258 -4.31 18.87 -25.90
CA SER A 258 -5.70 18.43 -25.73
C SER A 258 -6.52 18.53 -27.00
N THR A 259 -7.21 17.44 -27.34
CA THR A 259 -8.50 17.49 -28.04
C THR A 259 -9.63 17.31 -27.02
N ASN A 260 -10.90 17.47 -27.43
CA ASN A 260 -12.03 17.42 -26.47
C ASN A 260 -12.14 16.11 -25.68
N GLU A 261 -11.65 14.98 -26.22
CA GLU A 261 -11.82 13.64 -25.63
C GLU A 261 -10.49 12.99 -25.21
N ILE A 262 -9.36 13.45 -25.76
CA ILE A 262 -8.02 12.89 -25.50
C ILE A 262 -7.07 14.02 -25.10
N ILE A 263 -6.38 13.81 -23.98
CA ILE A 263 -5.31 14.68 -23.48
C ILE A 263 -4.00 13.90 -23.64
N ARG A 264 -3.10 14.38 -24.51
CA ARG A 264 -1.79 13.75 -24.71
C ARG A 264 -0.77 14.43 -23.82
N LEU A 265 -0.08 13.65 -23.01
CA LEU A 265 0.91 14.09 -22.04
C LEU A 265 2.30 13.64 -22.48
N SER A 266 3.18 14.61 -22.69
CA SER A 266 4.58 14.38 -23.05
C SER A 266 5.49 15.01 -22.02
N TYR A 267 6.48 14.24 -21.57
CA TYR A 267 7.48 14.69 -20.62
C TYR A 267 8.33 15.81 -21.21
N ASN A 268 8.48 16.91 -20.47
CA ASN A 268 9.27 18.07 -20.84
C ASN A 268 10.12 18.62 -19.67
N GLY A 269 10.27 17.85 -18.60
CA GLY A 269 11.16 18.14 -17.47
C GLY A 269 12.63 18.17 -17.90
N GLN A 270 13.46 18.85 -17.11
CA GLN A 270 14.93 18.90 -17.32
C GLN A 270 15.62 17.72 -16.64
N GLU A 271 14.97 17.20 -15.60
CA GLU A 271 15.38 16.08 -14.78
C GLU A 271 15.37 14.79 -15.61
N ARG A 272 16.14 13.77 -15.20
CA ARG A 272 16.07 12.47 -15.84
C ARG A 272 14.94 11.67 -15.19
N PRO A 273 14.05 11.00 -15.96
CA PRO A 273 13.00 10.16 -15.38
C PRO A 273 13.51 9.13 -14.37
N SER A 274 14.71 8.56 -14.58
CA SER A 274 15.33 7.62 -13.64
C SER A 274 15.66 8.24 -12.27
N ASP A 275 16.02 9.54 -12.23
CA ASP A 275 16.27 10.24 -10.97
C ASP A 275 14.96 10.47 -10.21
N LEU A 276 13.88 10.80 -10.92
CA LEU A 276 12.54 10.98 -10.35
C LEU A 276 11.96 9.67 -9.82
N MET A 277 12.19 8.55 -10.50
CA MET A 277 11.77 7.22 -10.02
C MET A 277 12.48 6.84 -8.72
N LYS A 278 13.75 7.21 -8.55
CA LYS A 278 14.45 7.01 -7.27
C LYS A 278 13.84 7.84 -6.15
N GLU A 279 13.43 9.07 -6.46
CA GLU A 279 12.74 9.93 -5.49
C GLU A 279 11.45 9.26 -5.02
N ILE A 280 10.60 8.78 -5.94
CA ILE A 280 9.36 8.04 -5.65
C ILE A 280 9.62 6.79 -4.80
N LEU A 281 10.63 5.98 -5.13
CA LEU A 281 10.97 4.77 -4.36
C LEU A 281 11.44 5.11 -2.94
N ASN A 282 12.11 6.25 -2.77
CA ASN A 282 12.57 6.72 -1.48
C ASN A 282 11.43 7.27 -0.62
N GLU A 283 10.30 7.66 -1.22
CA GLU A 283 9.10 8.11 -0.49
C GLU A 283 8.54 7.06 0.46
N TYR A 284 8.81 5.77 0.22
CA TYR A 284 8.46 4.68 1.14
C TYR A 284 9.00 4.92 2.57
N ASN A 285 10.16 5.59 2.67
CA ASN A 285 10.79 5.90 3.95
C ASN A 285 10.35 7.25 4.53
N LEU A 286 9.57 8.04 3.79
CA LEU A 286 9.05 9.30 4.28
C LEU A 286 7.91 9.06 5.24
N GLN A 287 7.82 9.94 6.24
CA GLN A 287 6.75 9.93 7.23
C GLN A 287 6.17 11.33 7.24
N VAL A 288 4.84 11.42 7.22
CA VAL A 288 4.17 12.72 7.21
C VAL A 288 3.80 13.11 8.63
N TYR A 289 4.24 14.30 9.05
CA TYR A 289 4.01 14.83 10.38
C TYR A 289 3.27 16.17 10.30
N GLN A 290 2.63 16.54 11.41
CA GLN A 290 1.88 17.81 11.51
C GLN A 290 2.75 18.99 11.99
N ILE A 291 3.78 18.72 12.79
CA ILE A 291 4.62 19.76 13.41
C ILE A 291 6.09 19.54 13.08
N MET A 292 6.57 18.30 13.23
CA MET A 292 7.95 17.96 12.94
C MET A 292 8.17 17.87 11.42
N GLN A 293 9.38 18.12 10.96
CA GLN A 293 9.76 17.80 9.58
C GLN A 293 10.11 16.33 9.45
N GLU A 294 10.82 15.80 10.44
CA GLU A 294 11.21 14.40 10.55
C GLU A 294 11.43 14.03 12.01
N ILE A 295 11.41 12.73 12.33
CA ILE A 295 11.95 12.22 13.60
C ILE A 295 13.45 11.98 13.41
N PRO A 296 14.31 12.52 14.29
CA PRO A 296 15.75 12.46 14.10
C PRO A 296 16.24 11.01 14.15
N VAL A 297 16.98 10.55 13.15
CA VAL A 297 17.63 9.22 13.18
C VAL A 297 19.05 9.26 13.75
N ASP A 298 19.56 10.47 14.02
CA ASP A 298 20.86 10.67 14.66
C ASP A 298 20.83 10.13 16.09
N LYS A 299 21.80 9.25 16.38
CA LYS A 299 21.98 8.58 17.66
C LYS A 299 22.08 9.57 18.84
N GLY A 300 22.63 10.77 18.63
CA GLY A 300 22.79 11.78 19.67
C GLY A 300 21.48 12.25 20.32
N PHE A 301 20.33 12.01 19.68
CA PHE A 301 19.01 12.34 20.22
C PHE A 301 18.44 11.27 21.14
N TYR A 302 19.05 10.08 21.21
CA TYR A 302 18.50 8.92 21.90
C TYR A 302 19.34 8.49 23.11
N GLN A 303 18.71 7.79 24.06
CA GLN A 303 19.38 7.20 25.22
C GLN A 303 20.43 6.15 24.80
N ASP A 304 21.47 5.95 25.61
CA ASP A 304 22.65 5.12 25.31
C ASP A 304 22.32 3.69 24.85
N ASP A 305 21.24 3.10 25.37
CA ASP A 305 20.81 1.75 24.98
C ASP A 305 20.16 1.73 23.59
N ILE A 306 19.36 2.75 23.25
CA ILE A 306 18.78 2.93 21.91
C ILE A 306 19.86 3.20 20.86
N GLN A 307 20.86 4.02 21.18
CA GLN A 307 21.95 4.34 20.25
C GLN A 307 22.68 3.10 19.71
N LYS A 308 22.75 2.04 20.53
CA LYS A 308 23.43 0.79 20.18
C LYS A 308 22.66 -0.01 19.14
N ILE A 309 21.33 0.13 19.10
CA ILE A 309 20.44 -0.77 18.37
C ILE A 309 19.62 -0.07 17.27
N SER A 310 19.54 1.26 17.27
CA SER A 310 18.69 2.05 16.36
C SER A 310 18.88 1.73 14.88
N ASN A 311 20.14 1.69 14.41
CA ASN A 311 20.44 1.37 13.01
C ASN A 311 19.99 -0.04 12.63
N GLU A 312 20.13 -1.00 13.55
CA GLU A 312 19.73 -2.39 13.31
C GLU A 312 18.20 -2.51 13.27
N ILE A 313 17.49 -1.80 14.15
CA ILE A 313 16.03 -1.72 14.12
C ILE A 313 15.54 -1.12 12.81
N ILE A 314 16.05 0.05 12.41
CA ILE A 314 15.63 0.72 11.17
C ILE A 314 15.93 -0.18 9.97
N ARG A 315 17.08 -0.85 9.96
CA ARG A 315 17.45 -1.78 8.87
C ARG A 315 16.54 -3.01 8.82
N ASN A 316 16.21 -3.59 9.96
CA ASN A 316 15.46 -4.84 10.02
C ASN A 316 13.95 -4.61 9.82
N HIS A 317 13.43 -3.48 10.29
CA HIS A 317 11.99 -3.24 10.39
C HIS A 317 11.49 -2.00 9.63
N GLY A 318 12.38 -1.15 9.12
CA GLY A 318 12.04 0.02 8.32
C GLY A 318 11.69 1.28 9.14
N MET A 319 11.58 2.41 8.44
CA MET A 319 11.36 3.72 9.05
C MET A 319 9.96 3.85 9.69
N THR A 320 8.92 3.30 9.05
CA THR A 320 7.54 3.31 9.57
C THR A 320 7.45 2.68 10.95
N GLU A 321 8.12 1.55 11.18
CA GLU A 321 8.14 0.91 12.49
C GLU A 321 8.97 1.69 13.49
N TRP A 322 10.14 2.18 13.09
CA TRP A 322 10.98 3.03 13.93
C TRP A 322 10.17 4.19 14.52
N VAL A 323 9.52 4.95 13.65
CA VAL A 323 8.74 6.14 13.97
C VAL A 323 7.51 5.80 14.82
N SER A 324 6.78 4.75 14.44
CA SER A 324 5.60 4.31 15.19
C SER A 324 5.97 3.91 16.61
N ALA A 325 7.00 3.08 16.79
CA ALA A 325 7.41 2.61 18.10
C ALA A 325 8.02 3.72 18.98
N VAL A 326 8.84 4.62 18.41
CA VAL A 326 9.33 5.81 19.15
C VAL A 326 8.14 6.62 19.67
N ASN A 327 7.19 6.97 18.81
CA ASN A 327 6.02 7.74 19.20
C ASN A 327 5.14 6.98 20.21
N THR A 328 4.97 5.67 20.05
CA THR A 328 4.27 4.83 21.00
C THR A 328 4.91 4.89 22.38
N PHE A 329 6.23 4.75 22.49
CA PHE A 329 6.90 4.78 23.78
C PHE A 329 6.91 6.16 24.43
N GLU A 330 7.05 7.23 23.65
CA GLU A 330 6.95 8.60 24.17
C GLU A 330 5.53 8.93 24.67
N LEU A 331 4.49 8.49 23.94
CA LEU A 331 3.10 8.59 24.37
C LEU A 331 2.85 7.76 25.64
N HIS A 332 3.33 6.51 25.64
CA HIS A 332 3.11 5.53 26.70
C HIS A 332 3.97 5.76 27.95
N ARG A 333 4.99 6.63 27.85
CA ARG A 333 5.93 7.03 28.91
C ARG A 333 6.89 5.95 29.39
N HIS A 334 6.94 4.78 28.74
CA HIS A 334 7.98 3.78 28.92
C HIS A 334 8.04 2.81 27.72
N ILE A 335 9.15 2.07 27.63
CA ILE A 335 9.34 1.03 26.60
C ILE A 335 8.77 -0.28 27.13
N GLY A 336 7.60 -0.68 26.61
CA GLY A 336 6.85 -1.84 27.06
C GLY A 336 6.56 -2.83 25.92
N ALA A 337 6.55 -4.12 26.24
CA ALA A 337 6.35 -5.18 25.26
C ALA A 337 5.00 -5.08 24.53
N TYR A 338 3.88 -4.94 25.25
CA TYR A 338 2.56 -4.91 24.59
C TYR A 338 2.32 -3.62 23.80
N ALA A 339 2.88 -2.48 24.23
CA ALA A 339 2.83 -1.25 23.44
C ALA A 339 3.56 -1.43 22.09
N LEU A 340 4.74 -2.06 22.10
CA LEU A 340 5.47 -2.44 20.88
C LEU A 340 4.66 -3.41 20.01
N ILE A 341 4.08 -4.47 20.61
CA ILE A 341 3.24 -5.43 19.88
C ILE A 341 2.07 -4.71 19.20
N GLY A 342 1.45 -3.76 19.89
CA GLY A 342 0.38 -2.94 19.32
C GLY A 342 0.83 -2.13 18.11
N ALA A 343 2.00 -1.48 18.19
CA ALA A 343 2.56 -0.73 17.08
C ALA A 343 2.86 -1.63 15.87
N LYS A 344 3.50 -2.78 16.10
CA LYS A 344 3.77 -3.78 15.06
C LYS A 344 2.50 -4.34 14.43
N MET A 345 1.48 -4.62 15.25
CA MET A 345 0.18 -5.15 14.81
C MET A 345 -0.55 -4.15 13.91
N GLY A 346 -0.60 -2.88 14.30
CA GLY A 346 -1.25 -1.85 13.51
C GLY A 346 -0.54 -1.58 12.18
N ILE A 347 0.79 -1.52 12.17
CA ILE A 347 1.56 -1.42 10.91
C ILE A 347 1.25 -2.63 10.01
N ARG A 348 1.27 -3.84 10.56
CA ARG A 348 1.01 -5.05 9.79
C ARG A 348 -0.38 -5.04 9.17
N ALA A 349 -1.39 -4.50 9.86
CA ALA A 349 -2.74 -4.33 9.32
C ALA A 349 -2.80 -3.33 8.17
N LEU A 350 -2.11 -2.18 8.30
CA LEU A 350 -2.01 -1.18 7.23
C LEU A 350 -1.33 -1.79 5.99
N GLU A 351 -0.20 -2.50 6.18
CA GLU A 351 0.51 -3.21 5.12
C GLU A 351 -0.42 -4.22 4.43
N TYR A 352 -1.14 -5.06 5.20
CA TYR A 352 -2.03 -6.06 4.65
C TYR A 352 -3.03 -5.46 3.65
N PHE A 353 -3.70 -4.37 4.03
CA PHE A 353 -4.72 -3.74 3.20
C PHE A 353 -4.18 -2.76 2.15
N GLY A 354 -2.92 -2.33 2.26
CA GLY A 354 -2.44 -1.15 1.53
C GLY A 354 -3.15 0.14 1.96
N ALA A 355 -3.61 0.18 3.22
CA ALA A 355 -4.39 1.28 3.76
C ALA A 355 -3.51 2.38 4.36
N GLY A 356 -4.06 3.60 4.40
CA GLY A 356 -3.42 4.75 5.05
C GLY A 356 -3.74 4.86 6.54
N ILE A 357 -2.99 5.75 7.19
CA ILE A 357 -3.28 6.22 8.55
C ILE A 357 -4.72 6.78 8.58
N ASP A 358 -5.44 6.54 9.68
CA ASP A 358 -6.83 6.91 9.92
C ASP A 358 -7.88 6.21 9.02
N GLU A 359 -7.49 5.25 8.17
CA GLU A 359 -8.43 4.57 7.26
C GLU A 359 -8.97 3.23 7.80
N LEU A 360 -8.43 2.72 8.91
CA LEU A 360 -8.86 1.46 9.52
C LEU A 360 -9.85 1.70 10.67
N GLU A 361 -10.88 0.86 10.73
CA GLU A 361 -11.64 0.63 11.96
C GLU A 361 -11.03 -0.56 12.73
N VAL A 362 -10.95 -0.46 14.05
CA VAL A 362 -10.32 -1.48 14.90
C VAL A 362 -11.24 -1.91 16.03
N LEU A 363 -11.37 -3.21 16.24
CA LEU A 363 -11.95 -3.80 17.45
C LEU A 363 -10.85 -4.54 18.22
N SER A 364 -10.42 -3.99 19.35
CA SER A 364 -9.33 -4.55 20.15
C SER A 364 -9.84 -5.43 21.30
N TYR A 365 -9.21 -6.59 21.49
CA TYR A 365 -9.51 -7.54 22.56
C TYR A 365 -8.50 -7.46 23.72
N ALA A 366 -7.65 -6.44 23.75
CA ALA A 366 -6.71 -6.21 24.84
C ALA A 366 -7.36 -5.74 26.16
N SER A 367 -8.61 -5.26 26.12
CA SER A 367 -9.34 -4.62 27.23
C SER A 367 -8.63 -3.40 27.84
N PHE A 368 -9.14 -2.87 28.97
CA PHE A 368 -8.57 -1.74 29.70
C PHE A 368 -7.60 -2.11 30.84
N SER A 369 -7.29 -3.41 31.03
CA SER A 369 -6.40 -3.83 32.13
C SER A 369 -4.95 -4.02 31.67
N PRO A 370 -3.96 -3.44 32.37
CA PRO A 370 -2.55 -3.73 32.12
C PRO A 370 -2.21 -5.20 32.40
N PRO A 371 -1.19 -5.77 31.72
CA PRO A 371 -0.31 -5.09 30.76
C PRO A 371 -0.83 -5.11 29.30
N LEU A 372 -1.91 -5.83 29.02
CA LEU A 372 -2.42 -5.99 27.65
C LEU A 372 -3.00 -4.69 27.09
N SER A 373 -3.64 -3.87 27.92
CA SER A 373 -4.23 -2.58 27.49
C SER A 373 -3.22 -1.65 26.83
N CYS A 374 -1.92 -1.75 27.15
CA CYS A 374 -0.86 -0.98 26.53
C CYS A 374 -0.75 -1.22 25.01
N MET A 375 -1.23 -2.37 24.52
CA MET A 375 -1.33 -2.67 23.08
C MET A 375 -2.22 -1.66 22.33
N ILE A 376 -3.24 -1.11 22.99
CA ILE A 376 -4.13 -0.12 22.39
C ILE A 376 -3.36 1.16 22.03
N ASP A 377 -2.40 1.58 22.86
CA ASP A 377 -1.58 2.76 22.60
C ASP A 377 -0.72 2.57 21.34
N GLY A 378 -0.14 1.38 21.19
CA GLY A 378 0.63 1.01 20.00
C GLY A 378 -0.22 0.99 18.73
N ILE A 379 -1.39 0.34 18.79
CA ILE A 379 -2.35 0.28 17.68
C ILE A 379 -2.77 1.70 17.29
N GLN A 380 -3.09 2.54 18.28
CA GLN A 380 -3.54 3.91 18.03
C GLN A 380 -2.47 4.74 17.32
N VAL A 381 -1.22 4.65 17.76
CA VAL A 381 -0.12 5.41 17.15
C VAL A 381 0.20 4.91 15.74
N SER A 382 0.24 3.60 15.53
CA SER A 382 0.61 3.01 14.24
C SER A 382 -0.47 3.15 13.18
N THR A 383 -1.74 3.03 13.55
CA THR A 383 -2.86 3.09 12.59
C THR A 383 -3.46 4.48 12.45
N GLY A 384 -3.24 5.38 13.41
CA GLY A 384 -3.97 6.65 13.53
C GLY A 384 -5.43 6.49 14.02
N ALA A 385 -5.99 5.27 13.97
CA ALA A 385 -7.29 5.00 14.55
C ALA A 385 -7.26 5.35 16.04
N THR A 386 -8.11 6.27 16.50
CA THR A 386 -8.15 6.66 17.91
C THR A 386 -9.46 6.28 18.57
N LEU A 387 -9.43 6.10 19.90
CA LEU A 387 -10.65 6.02 20.72
C LEU A 387 -11.49 7.29 20.59
N GLY A 388 -10.84 8.46 20.49
CA GLY A 388 -11.51 9.76 20.38
C GLY A 388 -12.29 9.96 19.08
N HIS A 389 -11.76 9.43 17.96
CA HIS A 389 -12.46 9.40 16.68
C HIS A 389 -13.50 8.27 16.57
N GLY A 390 -13.53 7.37 17.56
CA GLY A 390 -14.41 6.19 17.55
C GLY A 390 -13.98 5.11 16.54
N LEU A 391 -12.76 5.21 15.99
CA LEU A 391 -12.18 4.23 15.08
C LEU A 391 -11.64 3.01 15.82
N ILE A 392 -11.24 3.16 17.09
CA ILE A 392 -10.98 2.04 17.98
C ILE A 392 -12.18 1.79 18.88
N LYS A 393 -12.63 0.54 18.92
CA LYS A 393 -13.57 0.00 19.91
C LYS A 393 -12.90 -1.11 20.70
N ILE A 394 -13.34 -1.31 21.95
CA ILE A 394 -12.81 -2.35 22.82
C ILE A 394 -13.86 -3.43 22.98
N ALA A 395 -13.49 -4.67 22.65
CA ALA A 395 -14.37 -5.82 22.77
C ALA A 395 -14.63 -6.18 24.24
N GLU A 396 -15.83 -6.67 24.52
CA GLU A 396 -16.17 -7.29 25.80
C GLU A 396 -15.70 -8.75 25.81
N GLY A 397 -15.22 -9.25 26.96
CA GLY A 397 -14.89 -10.66 27.15
C GLY A 397 -13.44 -10.91 27.56
N GLN A 398 -12.91 -12.07 27.13
CA GLN A 398 -11.58 -12.55 27.54
C GLN A 398 -10.48 -11.71 26.89
N GLN A 399 -9.53 -11.28 27.72
CA GLN A 399 -8.38 -10.48 27.29
C GLN A 399 -7.40 -11.33 26.47
N GLN A 400 -6.98 -10.80 25.34
CA GLN A 400 -6.04 -11.46 24.43
C GLN A 400 -5.30 -10.44 23.57
N PRO A 401 -4.02 -10.69 23.20
CA PRO A 401 -3.27 -9.85 22.27
C PRO A 401 -3.75 -10.09 20.83
N TYR A 402 -4.96 -9.62 20.55
CA TYR A 402 -5.71 -9.80 19.31
C TYR A 402 -6.52 -8.54 19.01
N ALA A 403 -6.61 -8.19 17.73
CA ALA A 403 -7.49 -7.13 17.26
C ALA A 403 -8.03 -7.47 15.86
N GLU A 404 -9.24 -7.01 15.59
CA GLU A 404 -9.85 -7.06 14.27
C GLU A 404 -9.67 -5.71 13.60
N PHE A 405 -9.29 -5.72 12.33
CA PHE A 405 -9.06 -4.53 11.51
C PHE A 405 -9.97 -4.58 10.30
N THR A 406 -10.76 -3.53 10.10
CA THR A 406 -11.70 -3.42 8.99
C THR A 406 -11.30 -2.30 8.04
N TYR A 407 -11.24 -2.62 6.76
CA TYR A 407 -11.01 -1.69 5.66
C TYR A 407 -11.95 -1.99 4.50
N LEU A 408 -12.69 -0.98 4.02
CA LEU A 408 -13.65 -1.11 2.91
C LEU A 408 -14.62 -2.30 3.07
N GLY A 409 -15.06 -2.57 4.30
CA GLY A 409 -16.00 -3.66 4.60
C GLY A 409 -15.39 -5.06 4.71
N LYS A 410 -14.09 -5.23 4.46
CA LYS A 410 -13.35 -6.47 4.74
C LYS A 410 -12.68 -6.38 6.10
N THR A 411 -12.67 -7.48 6.83
CA THR A 411 -12.17 -7.57 8.19
C THR A 411 -11.19 -8.73 8.31
N ILE A 412 -10.03 -8.45 8.91
CA ILE A 412 -9.06 -9.46 9.31
C ILE A 412 -8.90 -9.46 10.83
N GLY A 413 -8.66 -10.64 11.40
CA GLY A 413 -8.17 -10.80 12.75
C GLY A 413 -6.64 -10.92 12.75
N ILE A 414 -5.94 -10.17 13.60
CA ILE A 414 -4.49 -10.30 13.80
C ILE A 414 -4.21 -10.68 15.24
N ARG A 415 -3.51 -11.80 15.45
CA ARG A 415 -3.22 -12.41 16.75
C ARG A 415 -1.73 -12.57 16.96
N LEU A 416 -1.21 -12.16 18.11
CA LEU A 416 0.16 -12.54 18.50
C LEU A 416 0.23 -14.05 18.70
N MET A 417 1.15 -14.77 18.03
CA MET A 417 1.20 -16.24 18.14
C MET A 417 1.40 -16.70 19.60
N PRO A 418 0.79 -17.83 20.03
CA PRO A 418 0.83 -18.29 21.41
C PRO A 418 2.25 -18.46 22.00
N PHE A 419 3.22 -18.82 21.16
CA PHE A 419 4.62 -18.92 21.56
C PHE A 419 5.17 -17.61 22.12
N TYR A 420 5.00 -16.50 21.39
CA TYR A 420 5.46 -15.18 21.83
C TYR A 420 4.66 -14.65 23.02
N GLN A 421 3.36 -14.94 23.09
CA GLN A 421 2.55 -14.60 24.26
C GLN A 421 3.11 -15.25 25.53
N LYS A 422 3.40 -16.55 25.45
CA LYS A 422 3.96 -17.32 26.57
C LYS A 422 5.33 -16.80 26.96
N GLN A 423 6.19 -16.53 25.98
CA GLN A 423 7.52 -15.95 26.21
C GLN A 423 7.43 -14.65 27.01
N ILE A 424 6.63 -13.68 26.53
CA ILE A 424 6.47 -12.38 27.22
C ILE A 424 5.91 -12.56 28.63
N ALA A 425 4.89 -13.41 28.80
CA ALA A 425 4.26 -13.64 30.08
C ALA A 425 5.21 -14.29 31.12
N GLU A 426 6.01 -15.27 30.69
CA GLU A 426 6.99 -15.93 31.55
C GLU A 426 8.10 -14.97 31.98
N GLU A 427 8.64 -14.18 31.04
CA GLU A 427 9.69 -13.21 31.31
C GLU A 427 9.20 -12.11 32.30
N ILE A 428 8.02 -11.54 32.07
CA ILE A 428 7.42 -10.56 32.99
C ILE A 428 7.17 -11.19 34.37
N GLY A 429 6.62 -12.40 34.41
CA GLY A 429 6.34 -13.11 35.66
C GLY A 429 7.59 -13.34 36.52
N LEU A 430 8.70 -13.71 35.89
CA LEU A 430 9.99 -13.87 36.56
C LEU A 430 10.52 -12.54 37.13
N LEU A 431 10.39 -11.44 36.38
CA LEU A 431 10.79 -10.11 36.85
C LEU A 431 9.96 -9.65 38.07
N VAL A 432 8.66 -9.89 38.04
CA VAL A 432 7.76 -9.59 39.18
C VAL A 432 8.17 -10.36 40.42
N GLN A 433 8.46 -11.66 40.28
CA GLN A 433 8.90 -12.51 41.40
C GLN A 433 10.26 -12.07 41.98
N LYS A 434 11.19 -11.63 41.12
CA LYS A 434 12.56 -11.31 41.51
C LYS A 434 12.69 -9.94 42.18
N TYR A 435 11.98 -8.93 41.69
CA TYR A 435 12.21 -7.54 42.08
C TYR A 435 10.98 -6.82 42.63
N GLY A 436 9.77 -7.30 42.35
CA GLY A 436 8.53 -6.57 42.63
C GLY A 436 8.26 -5.42 41.65
N LEU A 437 6.97 -5.10 41.45
CA LEU A 437 6.47 -4.21 40.39
C LEU A 437 6.92 -2.74 40.46
N GLU A 438 7.34 -2.27 41.64
CA GLU A 438 7.66 -0.86 41.87
C GLU A 438 9.17 -0.57 41.89
N SER A 439 10.01 -1.59 41.71
CA SER A 439 11.46 -1.41 41.80
C SER A 439 12.07 -0.85 40.51
N ASP A 440 13.08 0.01 40.63
CA ASP A 440 13.84 0.51 39.47
C ASP A 440 14.50 -0.63 38.69
N ALA A 441 14.92 -1.69 39.38
CA ALA A 441 15.50 -2.88 38.77
C ALA A 441 14.50 -3.64 37.90
N TYR A 442 13.23 -3.74 38.32
CA TYR A 442 12.16 -4.31 37.49
C TYR A 442 12.00 -3.52 36.19
N TRP A 443 11.91 -2.19 36.27
CA TRP A 443 11.69 -1.34 35.10
C TRP A 443 12.88 -1.31 34.14
N ALA A 444 14.11 -1.38 34.65
CA ALA A 444 15.31 -1.50 33.83
C ALA A 444 15.31 -2.81 33.01
N GLU A 445 14.91 -3.93 33.61
CA GLU A 445 14.83 -5.22 32.91
C GLU A 445 13.63 -5.30 31.95
N VAL A 446 12.48 -4.71 32.30
CA VAL A 446 11.33 -4.59 31.38
C VAL A 446 11.75 -3.82 30.13
N ARG A 447 12.46 -2.70 30.29
CA ARG A 447 13.01 -1.92 29.17
C ARG A 447 13.98 -2.77 28.34
N SER A 448 14.93 -3.44 28.98
CA SER A 448 15.89 -4.33 28.30
C SER A 448 15.20 -5.40 27.44
N ASN A 449 14.21 -6.11 28.01
CA ASN A 449 13.47 -7.14 27.28
C ASN A 449 12.67 -6.56 26.12
N ALA A 450 12.00 -5.42 26.32
CA ALA A 450 11.24 -4.77 25.26
C ALA A 450 12.12 -4.30 24.09
N LEU A 451 13.37 -3.86 24.36
CA LEU A 451 14.34 -3.55 23.31
C LEU A 451 14.80 -4.80 22.54
N ASN A 452 15.00 -5.92 23.25
CA ASN A 452 15.31 -7.19 22.60
C ASN A 452 14.16 -7.68 21.71
N TYR A 453 12.91 -7.51 22.16
CA TYR A 453 11.74 -7.81 21.34
C TYR A 453 11.66 -6.89 20.11
N TRP A 454 11.95 -5.59 20.27
CA TRP A 454 11.95 -4.67 19.12
C TRP A 454 12.96 -5.08 18.06
N LEU A 455 14.16 -5.49 18.48
CA LEU A 455 15.17 -6.02 17.57
C LEU A 455 14.72 -7.33 16.90
N GLY A 456 14.25 -8.30 17.68
CA GLY A 456 14.10 -9.68 17.22
C GLY A 456 12.73 -10.04 16.64
N PHE A 457 11.66 -9.34 17.01
CA PHE A 457 10.30 -9.72 16.61
C PHE A 457 9.95 -9.09 15.28
N ASP A 458 10.03 -9.88 14.23
CA ASP A 458 9.60 -9.51 12.88
C ASP A 458 8.07 -9.52 12.77
N ARG A 459 7.47 -8.37 12.46
CA ARG A 459 6.01 -8.21 12.39
C ARG A 459 5.35 -9.10 11.33
N HIS A 460 6.09 -9.54 10.32
CA HIS A 460 5.59 -10.45 9.30
C HIS A 460 5.59 -11.92 9.75
N LYS A 461 6.20 -12.23 10.91
CA LYS A 461 6.39 -13.60 11.42
C LYS A 461 5.74 -13.86 12.78
N ILE A 462 5.53 -12.84 13.59
CA ILE A 462 5.00 -13.02 14.97
C ILE A 462 3.48 -13.11 15.05
N PHE A 463 2.77 -12.76 13.98
CA PHE A 463 1.32 -12.71 13.95
C PHE A 463 0.70 -13.82 13.11
N GLU A 464 -0.40 -14.38 13.60
CA GLU A 464 -1.38 -15.12 12.80
C GLU A 464 -2.42 -14.13 12.27
N ILE A 465 -2.76 -14.24 10.98
CA ILE A 465 -3.78 -13.40 10.32
C ILE A 465 -4.87 -14.33 9.79
N GLU A 466 -6.13 -14.01 10.11
CA GLU A 466 -7.31 -14.71 9.61
C GLU A 466 -8.26 -13.73 8.90
N VAL A 467 -8.81 -14.12 7.76
CA VAL A 467 -9.86 -13.36 7.07
C VAL A 467 -11.21 -13.74 7.67
N LEU A 468 -11.97 -12.74 8.13
CA LEU A 468 -13.22 -12.98 8.87
C LEU A 468 -14.47 -12.83 7.99
N ASN A 469 -14.38 -12.06 6.90
CA ASN A 469 -15.49 -11.86 5.94
C ASN A 469 -15.04 -11.45 4.54
#